data_AF-A0A9E0IKQ2-F1
#
_entry.id   AF-A0A9E0IKQ2-F1
#
_cell.length_a   1.000
_cell.length_b   1.000
_cell.length_c   1.000
_cell.angle_alpha   90.00
_cell.angle_beta   90.00
_cell.angle_gamma   90.00
#
_symmetry.space_group_name_H-M   'P 1'
#
loop_
_entity.id
_entity.type
_entity.pdbx_description
1 polymer ?
#
loop_
_entity_poly.entity_id
_entity_poly.type
_entity_poly.pdbx_seq_one_letter_code
_entity_poly.pdbx_strand_id
1 'polypeptide(L)'
;MSVLAVSPDGRWAALASAGRLSLHDLTADGGVASVVVGADLELALVEAAAGAPVLVVVERRPGDGATTLTARALPGLDELARLELADAHELAGVVGPRLAVLRRADRRLLLIRVASRAFMPHPGDLGAGIEFALGLERGQLLVGTSKKVEILDPASGRPTARVGLPLPAAPRQLGAAAGHLWCVRVGRDEITSFRLSDGRPWVQLLGSPITTVASNPGTPTVVVATAQGAFRLHCLTRSASALTVPAASALALAVRDGQVEVIGVDPAGALWRAPLVQVGPAPSGDHPVTAPTARPAANRDGAAAPSVVEPRAGEDDPSWRDGLVAWAAEIERGGNERDLPVVPAATRLARLADSVPAGPARRLLFALYGSYLQGQPRLALARAARVGGDGGWREALGAALAAAGAVRVVDGTVELAPAVARFLDGAGAQALVLVGERPGPTVLTGVHRVQVDDLATAPQQLAAGLGRVGWVTGDLEAALREASVHGVTAAIDLDGWRRAGGAHGPAPYRSGLVVVHVGPPGPELAGLTRWDGPAEPAGGAS
;
A
#
# COMPACT_ATOMS: atom_id res chain seq x y z
N MET A 1 -15.49 -7.50 -26.25
CA MET A 1 -14.41 -7.35 -25.26
C MET A 1 -15.07 -7.12 -23.91
N SER A 2 -14.58 -7.78 -22.86
CA SER A 2 -15.06 -7.56 -21.49
C SER A 2 -14.29 -6.42 -20.87
N VAL A 3 -14.98 -5.49 -20.19
CA VAL A 3 -14.35 -4.42 -19.40
C VAL A 3 -14.74 -4.63 -17.95
N LEU A 4 -13.75 -4.67 -17.06
CA LEU A 4 -13.92 -4.88 -15.64
C LEU A 4 -13.32 -3.71 -14.87
N ALA A 5 -14.08 -3.14 -13.94
CA ALA A 5 -13.60 -2.15 -12.98
C ALA A 5 -13.97 -2.58 -11.57
N VAL A 6 -13.14 -2.22 -10.59
CA VAL A 6 -13.36 -2.53 -9.17
C VAL A 6 -13.29 -1.23 -8.37
N SER A 7 -14.12 -1.10 -7.34
CA SER A 7 -14.17 0.10 -6.51
C SER A 7 -12.95 0.20 -5.60
N PRO A 8 -12.58 1.44 -5.18
CA PRO A 8 -11.42 1.65 -4.30
C PRO A 8 -11.49 0.87 -2.98
N ASP A 9 -12.69 0.64 -2.44
CA ASP A 9 -12.95 -0.14 -1.22
C ASP A 9 -13.01 -1.66 -1.46
N GLY A 10 -12.84 -2.11 -2.70
CA GLY A 10 -12.90 -3.52 -3.08
C GLY A 10 -14.27 -4.17 -2.92
N ARG A 11 -15.34 -3.40 -2.69
CA ARG A 11 -16.69 -3.93 -2.49
C ARG A 11 -17.44 -4.19 -3.79
N TRP A 12 -17.22 -3.38 -4.83
CA TRP A 12 -18.01 -3.43 -6.05
C TRP A 12 -17.15 -3.82 -7.24
N ALA A 13 -17.70 -4.66 -8.11
CA ALA A 13 -17.16 -4.91 -9.44
C ALA A 13 -18.21 -4.56 -10.51
N ALA A 14 -17.80 -3.77 -11.49
CA ALA A 14 -18.61 -3.43 -12.66
C ALA A 14 -18.05 -4.16 -13.89
N LEU A 15 -18.89 -4.96 -14.54
CA LEU A 15 -18.54 -5.75 -15.72
C LEU A 15 -19.42 -5.32 -16.90
N ALA A 16 -18.80 -4.80 -17.96
CA ALA A 16 -19.44 -4.63 -19.25
C ALA A 16 -19.02 -5.74 -20.22
N SER A 17 -20.00 -6.48 -20.73
CA SER A 17 -19.80 -7.51 -21.74
C SER A 17 -21.05 -7.66 -22.61
N ALA A 18 -20.85 -7.87 -23.91
CA ALA A 18 -21.93 -8.07 -24.89
C ALA A 18 -23.07 -7.02 -24.83
N GLY A 19 -22.72 -5.74 -24.67
CA GLY A 19 -23.68 -4.63 -24.61
C GLY A 19 -24.47 -4.54 -23.28
N ARG A 20 -24.07 -5.30 -22.27
CA ARG A 20 -24.67 -5.27 -20.93
C ARG A 20 -23.64 -4.89 -19.89
N LEU A 21 -23.98 -3.92 -19.06
CA LEU A 21 -23.27 -3.56 -17.85
C LEU A 21 -23.94 -4.25 -16.67
N SER A 22 -23.17 -4.96 -15.86
CA SER A 22 -23.61 -5.62 -14.62
C SER A 22 -22.77 -5.13 -13.44
N LEU A 23 -23.42 -4.98 -12.29
CA LEU A 23 -22.78 -4.64 -11.03
C LEU A 23 -22.85 -5.84 -10.09
N HIS A 24 -21.75 -6.16 -9.44
CA HIS A 24 -21.62 -7.26 -8.48
C HIS A 24 -21.14 -6.69 -7.14
N ASP A 25 -21.81 -7.08 -6.04
CA ASP A 25 -21.31 -6.83 -4.69
C ASP A 25 -20.39 -7.99 -4.34
N LEU A 26 -19.09 -7.72 -4.21
CA LEU A 26 -18.05 -8.71 -3.95
C LEU A 26 -18.11 -9.26 -2.53
N THR A 27 -18.91 -8.65 -1.64
CA THR A 27 -19.20 -9.17 -0.30
C THR A 27 -20.39 -10.12 -0.27
N ALA A 28 -21.18 -10.15 -1.35
CA ALA A 28 -22.28 -11.07 -1.55
C ALA A 28 -21.98 -12.05 -2.70
N ASP A 29 -22.78 -13.10 -2.80
CA ASP A 29 -22.72 -14.02 -3.93
C ASP A 29 -23.74 -13.58 -4.98
N GLY A 30 -23.32 -12.78 -5.96
CA GLY A 30 -24.10 -12.52 -7.18
C GLY A 30 -24.13 -11.08 -7.69
N GLY A 31 -24.73 -10.94 -8.88
CA GLY A 31 -25.00 -9.65 -9.50
C GLY A 31 -26.17 -8.94 -8.83
N VAL A 32 -26.03 -7.63 -8.62
CA VAL A 32 -27.01 -6.80 -7.92
C VAL A 32 -27.89 -6.01 -8.88
N ALA A 33 -27.33 -5.52 -9.99
CA ALA A 33 -28.05 -4.72 -10.97
C ALA A 33 -27.44 -4.88 -12.37
N SER A 34 -28.21 -4.55 -13.41
CA SER A 34 -27.70 -4.50 -14.77
C SER A 34 -28.46 -3.54 -15.68
N VAL A 35 -27.77 -2.95 -16.64
CA VAL A 35 -28.32 -2.03 -17.66
C VAL A 35 -27.69 -2.29 -19.03
N VAL A 36 -28.36 -1.86 -20.10
CA VAL A 36 -27.81 -1.91 -21.46
C VAL A 36 -26.87 -0.72 -21.69
N VAL A 37 -25.78 -0.95 -22.39
CA VAL A 37 -24.73 0.04 -22.69
C VAL A 37 -24.19 -0.18 -24.12
N GLY A 38 -23.55 0.83 -24.70
CA GLY A 38 -22.89 0.69 -26.00
C GLY A 38 -21.65 -0.21 -25.99
N ALA A 39 -21.07 -0.40 -27.17
CA ALA A 39 -19.94 -1.33 -27.37
C ALA A 39 -18.57 -0.70 -27.09
N ASP A 40 -18.39 0.60 -27.35
CA ASP A 40 -17.12 1.31 -27.11
C ASP A 40 -17.21 2.13 -25.82
N LEU A 41 -16.89 1.47 -24.71
CA LEU A 41 -16.92 2.08 -23.38
C LEU A 41 -15.72 1.72 -22.53
N GLU A 42 -15.47 2.53 -21.51
CA GLU A 42 -14.60 2.26 -20.38
C GLU A 42 -15.37 2.44 -19.08
N LEU A 43 -14.91 1.77 -18.02
CA LEU A 43 -15.54 1.80 -16.69
C LEU A 43 -14.56 2.35 -15.66
N ALA A 44 -15.07 3.19 -14.76
CA ALA A 44 -14.34 3.65 -13.58
C ALA A 44 -15.25 3.61 -12.36
N LEU A 45 -14.82 3.00 -11.27
CA LEU A 45 -15.46 3.15 -9.97
C LEU A 45 -14.69 4.21 -9.17
N VAL A 46 -15.39 5.27 -8.79
CA VAL A 46 -14.81 6.47 -8.18
C VAL A 46 -15.45 6.69 -6.83
N GLU A 47 -14.67 7.00 -5.81
CA GLU A 47 -15.22 7.49 -4.54
C GLU A 47 -15.66 8.95 -4.73
N ALA A 48 -16.97 9.21 -4.82
CA ALA A 48 -17.46 10.57 -4.99
C ALA A 48 -17.07 11.43 -3.78
N ALA A 49 -17.03 12.75 -3.95
CA ALA A 49 -16.64 13.67 -2.87
C ALA A 49 -17.48 13.55 -1.57
N ALA A 50 -18.65 12.91 -1.61
CA ALA A 50 -19.49 12.61 -0.44
C ALA A 50 -19.17 11.25 0.23
N GLY A 51 -18.13 10.54 -0.21
CA GLY A 51 -17.70 9.24 0.33
C GLY A 51 -18.43 8.02 -0.23
N ALA A 52 -19.49 8.20 -1.02
CA ALA A 52 -20.18 7.09 -1.67
C ALA A 52 -19.52 6.71 -3.01
N PRO A 53 -19.27 5.42 -3.29
CA PRO A 53 -18.77 4.98 -4.57
C PRO A 53 -19.82 5.23 -5.68
N VAL A 54 -19.33 5.68 -6.83
CA VAL A 54 -20.12 5.94 -8.04
C VAL A 54 -19.46 5.22 -9.20
N LEU A 55 -20.26 4.54 -10.02
CA LEU A 55 -19.79 3.99 -11.28
C LEU A 55 -19.89 5.06 -12.36
N VAL A 56 -18.77 5.35 -13.03
CA VAL A 56 -18.75 6.20 -14.21
C VAL A 56 -18.54 5.34 -15.44
N VAL A 57 -19.48 5.45 -16.38
CA VAL A 57 -19.41 4.85 -17.71
C VAL A 57 -18.93 5.94 -18.67
N VAL A 58 -17.81 5.69 -19.34
CA VAL A 58 -17.24 6.57 -20.37
C VAL A 58 -17.53 5.95 -21.72
N GLU A 59 -18.57 6.42 -22.41
CA GLU A 59 -19.05 5.87 -23.67
C GLU A 59 -18.68 6.79 -24.83
N ARG A 60 -18.13 6.23 -25.90
CA ARG A 60 -17.80 6.98 -27.13
C ARG A 60 -18.87 6.74 -28.17
N ARG A 61 -19.46 7.83 -28.68
CA ARG A 61 -20.54 7.76 -29.66
C ARG A 61 -19.98 7.39 -31.04
N PRO A 62 -20.54 6.38 -31.72
CA PRO A 62 -20.15 6.07 -33.09
C PRO A 62 -20.54 7.23 -34.01
N GLY A 63 -19.62 7.62 -34.90
CA GLY A 63 -19.86 8.66 -35.91
C GLY A 63 -19.13 9.98 -35.61
N ASP A 64 -19.64 10.77 -34.67
CA ASP A 64 -19.07 12.08 -34.31
C ASP A 64 -17.85 11.98 -33.37
N GLY A 65 -17.67 10.83 -32.73
CA GLY A 65 -16.60 10.61 -31.76
C GLY A 65 -16.81 11.32 -30.43
N ALA A 66 -17.97 11.95 -30.18
CA ALA A 66 -18.26 12.59 -28.90
C ALA A 66 -18.21 11.57 -27.76
N THR A 67 -17.82 12.02 -26.57
CA THR A 67 -17.74 11.15 -25.38
C THR A 67 -18.79 11.53 -24.35
N THR A 68 -19.62 10.58 -23.96
CA THR A 68 -20.61 10.74 -22.90
C THR A 68 -20.09 10.08 -21.62
N LEU A 69 -19.98 10.84 -20.54
CA LEU A 69 -19.72 10.32 -19.21
C LEU A 69 -21.03 10.25 -18.43
N THR A 70 -21.38 9.06 -17.94
CA THR A 70 -22.59 8.85 -17.12
C THR A 70 -22.21 8.33 -15.76
N ALA A 71 -22.51 9.09 -14.70
CA ALA A 71 -22.39 8.66 -13.32
C ALA A 71 -23.63 7.87 -12.92
N ARG A 72 -23.45 6.71 -12.30
CA ARG A 72 -24.52 5.80 -11.87
C ARG A 72 -24.39 5.48 -10.38
N ALA A 73 -25.52 5.54 -9.68
CA ALA A 73 -25.61 5.21 -8.26
C ALA A 73 -25.41 3.71 -8.03
N LEU A 74 -24.80 3.35 -6.90
CA LEU A 74 -24.75 1.96 -6.43
C LEU A 74 -25.75 1.79 -5.27
N PRO A 75 -26.43 0.64 -5.16
CA PRO A 75 -26.34 -0.53 -6.04
C PRO A 75 -27.21 -0.50 -7.30
N GLY A 76 -28.17 0.44 -7.41
CA GLY A 76 -29.25 0.37 -8.41
C GLY A 76 -28.87 0.66 -9.87
N LEU A 77 -27.70 1.26 -10.13
CA LEU A 77 -27.26 1.76 -11.43
C LEU A 77 -28.12 2.91 -12.02
N ASP A 78 -28.90 3.58 -11.18
CA ASP A 78 -29.66 4.78 -11.56
C ASP A 78 -28.72 5.90 -12.01
N GLU A 79 -29.08 6.61 -13.08
CA GLU A 79 -28.29 7.74 -13.58
C GLU A 79 -28.34 8.91 -12.58
N LEU A 80 -27.17 9.35 -12.13
CA LEU A 80 -26.99 10.46 -11.19
C LEU A 80 -26.62 11.75 -11.90
N ALA A 81 -25.78 11.66 -12.94
CA ALA A 81 -25.29 12.80 -13.70
C ALA A 81 -24.81 12.35 -15.07
N ARG A 82 -24.82 13.28 -16.02
CA ARG A 82 -24.31 13.09 -17.37
C ARG A 82 -23.47 14.29 -17.79
N LEU A 83 -22.38 14.04 -18.50
CA LEU A 83 -21.52 15.06 -19.11
C LEU A 83 -21.21 14.64 -20.55
N GLU A 84 -21.47 15.54 -21.49
CA GLU A 84 -21.11 15.37 -22.90
C GLU A 84 -19.81 16.13 -23.19
N LEU A 85 -18.84 15.45 -23.79
CA LEU A 85 -17.61 16.03 -24.30
C LEU A 85 -17.66 15.97 -25.84
N ALA A 86 -17.35 17.09 -26.48
CA ALA A 86 -17.46 17.23 -27.94
C ALA A 86 -16.52 16.30 -28.72
N ASP A 87 -15.38 15.91 -28.13
CA ASP A 87 -14.36 15.10 -28.77
C ASP A 87 -14.29 13.68 -28.16
N ALA A 88 -13.56 12.79 -28.85
CA ALA A 88 -13.26 11.46 -28.36
C ALA A 88 -12.23 11.51 -27.24
N HIS A 89 -12.60 10.98 -26.08
CA HIS A 89 -11.75 10.86 -24.90
C HIS A 89 -11.58 9.40 -24.49
N GLU A 90 -10.42 9.07 -23.95
CA GLU A 90 -10.13 7.80 -23.29
C GLU A 90 -9.92 8.02 -21.79
N LEU A 91 -10.32 7.04 -20.98
CA LEU A 91 -10.05 7.01 -19.56
C LEU A 91 -8.57 6.73 -19.33
N ALA A 92 -7.87 7.68 -18.70
CA ALA A 92 -6.46 7.51 -18.35
C ALA A 92 -6.29 7.01 -16.90
N GLY A 93 -7.19 7.38 -15.98
CA GLY A 93 -7.17 6.84 -14.63
C GLY A 93 -8.16 7.49 -13.67
N VAL A 94 -8.20 6.94 -12.45
CA VAL A 94 -9.01 7.45 -11.33
C VAL A 94 -8.07 7.99 -10.26
N VAL A 95 -8.35 9.19 -9.77
CA VAL A 95 -7.51 9.91 -8.79
C VAL A 95 -8.39 10.48 -7.67
N GLY A 96 -8.60 9.69 -6.61
CA GLY A 96 -9.58 10.01 -5.57
C GLY A 96 -10.95 10.27 -6.19
N PRO A 97 -11.58 11.45 -5.95
CA PRO A 97 -12.89 11.78 -6.52
C PRO A 97 -12.83 12.35 -7.95
N ARG A 98 -11.77 12.09 -8.70
CA ARG A 98 -11.55 12.64 -10.05
C ARG A 98 -11.28 11.55 -11.07
N LEU A 99 -11.72 11.82 -12.29
CA LEU A 99 -11.33 11.10 -13.49
C LEU A 99 -10.28 11.91 -14.24
N ALA A 100 -9.26 11.23 -14.72
CA ALA A 100 -8.35 11.74 -15.73
C ALA A 100 -8.77 11.13 -17.08
N VAL A 101 -9.09 11.99 -18.04
CA VAL A 101 -9.40 11.58 -19.41
C VAL A 101 -8.48 12.27 -20.40
N LEU A 102 -8.06 11.56 -21.44
CA LEU A 102 -7.19 12.07 -22.49
C LEU A 102 -7.97 12.20 -23.78
N ARG A 103 -7.94 13.38 -24.41
CA ARG A 103 -8.50 13.56 -25.74
C ARG A 103 -7.68 12.75 -26.75
N ARG A 104 -8.31 11.89 -27.55
CA ARG A 104 -7.61 11.00 -28.50
C ARG A 104 -6.85 11.75 -29.58
N ALA A 105 -7.36 12.89 -30.04
CA ALA A 105 -6.80 13.62 -31.18
C ALA A 105 -5.43 14.26 -30.89
N ASP A 106 -5.25 14.90 -29.74
CA ASP A 106 -4.05 15.69 -29.41
C ASP A 106 -3.45 15.35 -28.03
N ARG A 107 -4.01 14.32 -27.37
CA ARG A 107 -3.59 13.88 -26.04
C ARG A 107 -3.65 14.98 -24.99
N ARG A 108 -4.62 15.89 -25.07
CA ARG A 108 -4.86 16.87 -24.01
C ARG A 108 -5.54 16.20 -22.82
N LEU A 109 -5.00 16.44 -21.62
CA LEU A 109 -5.52 15.91 -20.38
C LEU A 109 -6.62 16.80 -19.82
N LEU A 110 -7.77 16.21 -19.52
CA LEU A 110 -8.87 16.83 -18.80
C LEU A 110 -9.09 16.09 -17.48
N LEU A 111 -9.15 16.85 -16.38
CA LEU A 111 -9.53 16.33 -15.08
C LEU A 111 -11.00 16.65 -14.82
N ILE A 112 -11.77 15.66 -14.38
CA ILE A 112 -13.20 15.79 -14.13
C ILE A 112 -13.45 15.34 -12.70
N ARG A 113 -13.89 16.25 -11.82
CA ARG A 113 -14.32 15.87 -10.48
C ARG A 113 -15.71 15.25 -10.54
N VAL A 114 -15.87 14.11 -9.88
CA VAL A 114 -17.14 13.40 -9.72
C VAL A 114 -17.73 13.80 -8.38
N ALA A 115 -18.76 14.64 -8.41
CA ALA A 115 -19.63 14.90 -7.27
C ALA A 115 -20.85 13.97 -7.36
N SER A 116 -21.57 13.80 -6.25
CA SER A 116 -22.66 12.81 -6.17
C SER A 116 -23.76 12.95 -7.24
N ARG A 117 -23.95 14.16 -7.81
CA ARG A 117 -24.97 14.44 -8.84
C ARG A 117 -24.48 15.38 -9.94
N ALA A 118 -23.18 15.55 -10.08
CA ALA A 118 -22.62 16.44 -11.09
C ALA A 118 -21.19 16.05 -11.45
N PHE A 119 -20.83 16.32 -12.70
CA PHE A 119 -19.45 16.37 -13.13
C PHE A 119 -18.97 17.82 -13.13
N MET A 120 -17.77 18.05 -12.61
CA MET A 120 -17.13 19.37 -12.62
C MET A 120 -15.80 19.25 -13.36
N PRO A 121 -15.76 19.55 -14.67
CA PRO A 121 -14.51 19.67 -15.42
C PRO A 121 -13.61 20.71 -14.76
N HIS A 122 -12.35 20.36 -14.56
CA HIS A 122 -11.36 21.28 -14.04
C HIS A 122 -10.84 22.16 -15.18
N PRO A 123 -10.92 23.49 -15.07
CA PRO A 123 -10.59 24.41 -16.17
C PRO A 123 -9.08 24.57 -16.44
N GLY A 124 -8.22 23.77 -15.81
CA GLY A 124 -6.76 23.86 -15.95
C GLY A 124 -6.25 23.23 -17.23
N ASP A 125 -5.45 23.97 -18.00
CA ASP A 125 -4.68 23.39 -19.10
C ASP A 125 -3.44 22.69 -18.54
N LEU A 126 -3.48 21.37 -18.50
CA LEU A 126 -2.35 20.53 -18.09
C LEU A 126 -1.37 20.27 -19.25
N GLY A 127 -1.62 20.90 -20.41
CA GLY A 127 -0.82 20.79 -21.61
C GLY A 127 -1.34 19.76 -22.61
N ALA A 128 -0.83 19.85 -23.84
CA ALA A 128 -1.04 18.89 -24.92
C ALA A 128 0.16 17.91 -25.03
N GLY A 129 -0.02 16.82 -25.77
CA GLY A 129 1.04 15.84 -26.00
C GLY A 129 1.35 14.96 -24.78
N ILE A 130 0.34 14.68 -23.95
CA ILE A 130 0.47 13.74 -22.85
C ILE A 130 0.50 12.30 -23.40
N GLU A 131 1.65 11.64 -23.29
CA GLU A 131 1.77 10.24 -23.73
C GLU A 131 0.91 9.32 -22.87
N PHE A 132 0.90 9.54 -21.56
CA PHE A 132 0.10 8.78 -20.61
C PHE A 132 -0.24 9.60 -19.36
N ALA A 133 -1.34 9.26 -18.71
CA ALA A 133 -1.67 9.74 -17.37
C ALA A 133 -2.19 8.55 -16.55
N LEU A 134 -1.82 8.46 -15.27
CA LEU A 134 -2.17 7.36 -14.40
C LEU A 134 -2.50 7.88 -13.00
N GLY A 135 -3.52 7.32 -12.37
CA GLY A 135 -3.79 7.56 -10.96
C GLY A 135 -2.81 6.81 -10.08
N LEU A 136 -2.24 7.51 -9.10
CA LEU A 136 -1.40 6.96 -8.05
C LEU A 136 -2.18 6.83 -6.75
N GLU A 137 -1.56 6.21 -5.76
CA GLU A 137 -2.00 6.28 -4.38
C GLU A 137 -2.12 7.75 -3.91
N ARG A 138 -2.90 7.97 -2.82
CA ARG A 138 -3.05 9.28 -2.18
C ARG A 138 -3.62 10.38 -3.06
N GLY A 139 -4.32 9.99 -4.15
CA GLY A 139 -4.97 10.95 -5.02
C GLY A 139 -3.98 11.84 -5.79
N GLN A 140 -2.83 11.29 -6.18
CA GLN A 140 -1.89 11.96 -7.08
C GLN A 140 -2.03 11.45 -8.51
N LEU A 141 -1.57 12.25 -9.49
CA LEU A 141 -1.60 11.87 -10.90
C LEU A 141 -0.18 11.81 -11.47
N LEU A 142 0.23 10.68 -12.02
CA LEU A 142 1.47 10.57 -12.80
C LEU A 142 1.18 10.92 -14.26
N VAL A 143 1.90 11.87 -14.82
CA VAL A 143 1.75 12.33 -16.20
C VAL A 143 3.07 12.20 -16.93
N GLY A 144 3.05 11.56 -18.09
CA GLY A 144 4.20 11.42 -18.97
C GLY A 144 4.02 12.19 -20.27
N THR A 145 5.07 12.88 -20.69
CA THR A 145 5.22 13.50 -22.01
C THR A 145 6.47 12.93 -22.67
N SER A 146 6.70 13.26 -23.94
CA SER A 146 7.92 12.86 -24.65
C SER A 146 9.22 13.39 -24.03
N LYS A 147 9.14 14.41 -23.15
CA LYS A 147 10.31 15.06 -22.54
C LYS A 147 10.50 14.73 -21.07
N LYS A 148 9.43 14.39 -20.34
CA LYS A 148 9.46 14.26 -18.88
C LYS A 148 8.28 13.47 -18.34
N VAL A 149 8.50 12.89 -17.16
CA VAL A 149 7.46 12.28 -16.33
C VAL A 149 7.38 13.06 -15.01
N GLU A 150 6.18 13.47 -14.63
CA GLU A 150 5.91 14.29 -13.44
C GLU A 150 4.75 13.73 -12.64
N ILE A 151 4.78 13.92 -11.32
CA ILE A 151 3.64 13.70 -10.43
C ILE A 151 2.97 15.05 -10.22
N LEU A 152 1.66 15.12 -10.42
CA LEU A 152 0.84 16.31 -10.27
C LEU A 152 -0.12 16.15 -9.10
N ASP A 153 -0.41 17.25 -8.42
CA ASP A 153 -1.61 17.39 -7.61
C ASP A 153 -2.80 17.65 -8.53
N PRO A 154 -3.80 16.75 -8.62
CA PRO A 154 -4.93 16.89 -9.54
C PRO A 154 -5.89 18.02 -9.14
N ALA A 155 -5.80 18.57 -7.92
CA ALA A 155 -6.64 19.67 -7.50
C ALA A 155 -6.12 21.02 -8.03
N SER A 156 -4.80 21.22 -8.03
CA SER A 156 -4.15 22.44 -8.49
C SER A 156 -3.55 22.35 -9.88
N GLY A 157 -3.38 21.15 -10.42
CA GLY A 157 -2.63 20.88 -11.66
C GLY A 157 -1.12 21.08 -11.53
N ARG A 158 -0.62 21.37 -10.32
CA ARG A 158 0.79 21.71 -10.11
C ARG A 158 1.66 20.45 -10.01
N PRO A 159 2.85 20.43 -10.65
CA PRO A 159 3.82 19.38 -10.42
C PRO A 159 4.30 19.37 -8.97
N THR A 160 4.23 18.22 -8.32
CA THR A 160 4.77 17.98 -6.98
C THR A 160 6.12 17.28 -7.02
N ALA A 161 6.40 16.52 -8.09
CA ALA A 161 7.70 15.85 -8.28
C ALA A 161 7.99 15.60 -9.76
N ARG A 162 9.28 15.51 -10.10
CA ARG A 162 9.75 14.99 -11.39
C ARG A 162 10.35 13.61 -11.19
N VAL A 163 10.00 12.66 -12.05
CA VAL A 163 10.43 11.27 -11.92
C VAL A 163 11.29 10.89 -13.13
N GLY A 164 12.53 10.49 -12.88
CA GLY A 164 13.43 9.98 -13.92
C GLY A 164 13.13 8.51 -14.22
N LEU A 165 12.23 8.23 -15.16
CA LEU A 165 11.87 6.86 -15.55
C LEU A 165 12.42 6.51 -16.93
N PRO A 166 13.32 5.52 -17.07
CA PRO A 166 13.79 5.05 -18.37
C PRO A 166 12.75 4.14 -19.02
N LEU A 167 11.62 4.73 -19.43
CA LEU A 167 10.51 3.98 -20.02
C LEU A 167 10.89 3.43 -21.40
N PRO A 168 10.43 2.21 -21.75
CA PRO A 168 10.53 1.72 -23.12
C PRO A 168 9.82 2.66 -24.11
N ALA A 169 10.24 2.65 -25.37
CA ALA A 169 9.53 3.35 -26.44
C ALA A 169 8.09 2.84 -26.59
N ALA A 170 7.18 3.72 -27.01
CA ALA A 170 5.81 3.35 -27.35
C ALA A 170 5.77 2.44 -28.60
N PRO A 171 4.75 1.59 -28.79
CA PRO A 171 3.57 1.39 -27.95
C PRO A 171 3.85 0.54 -26.71
N ARG A 172 3.26 0.94 -25.57
CA ARG A 172 3.38 0.28 -24.27
C ARG A 172 2.11 0.46 -23.46
N GLN A 173 1.81 -0.50 -22.59
CA GLN A 173 0.78 -0.35 -21.56
C GLN A 173 1.47 -0.06 -20.23
N LEU A 174 0.82 0.79 -19.43
CA LEU A 174 1.35 1.27 -18.16
C LEU A 174 0.25 1.19 -17.10
N GLY A 175 0.64 1.03 -15.85
CA GLY A 175 -0.26 1.19 -14.72
C GLY A 175 0.50 1.35 -13.41
N ALA A 176 -0.23 1.68 -12.37
CA ALA A 176 0.34 1.97 -11.05
C ALA A 176 0.15 0.79 -10.09
N ALA A 177 1.15 0.59 -9.25
CA ALA A 177 1.09 -0.19 -8.02
C ALA A 177 1.71 0.67 -6.91
N ALA A 178 1.46 0.39 -5.63
CA ALA A 178 1.89 1.27 -4.53
C ALA A 178 3.38 1.64 -4.62
N GLY A 179 3.69 2.91 -4.88
CA GLY A 179 5.05 3.44 -5.04
C GLY A 179 5.81 2.97 -6.30
N HIS A 180 5.14 2.34 -7.27
CA HIS A 180 5.73 1.75 -8.46
C HIS A 180 4.89 2.02 -9.73
N LEU A 181 5.58 2.10 -10.86
CA LEU A 181 4.98 2.08 -12.19
C LEU A 181 5.33 0.75 -12.85
N TRP A 182 4.36 -0.01 -13.35
CA TRP A 182 4.64 -1.15 -14.21
C TRP A 182 4.45 -0.77 -15.68
N CYS A 183 5.19 -1.45 -16.55
CA CYS A 183 5.19 -1.25 -17.99
C CYS A 183 5.30 -2.60 -18.71
N VAL A 184 4.44 -2.81 -19.69
CA VAL A 184 4.53 -3.95 -20.62
C VAL A 184 4.51 -3.45 -22.05
N ARG A 185 5.24 -4.14 -22.93
CA ARG A 185 5.15 -3.94 -24.37
C ARG A 185 4.16 -4.96 -24.92
N VAL A 186 3.22 -4.51 -25.74
CA VAL A 186 2.18 -5.39 -26.30
C VAL A 186 2.83 -6.55 -27.05
N GLY A 187 2.39 -7.77 -26.76
CA GLY A 187 2.90 -9.00 -27.38
C GLY A 187 4.26 -9.49 -26.87
N ARG A 188 4.84 -8.85 -25.84
CA ARG A 188 6.07 -9.34 -25.17
C ARG A 188 5.71 -10.16 -23.93
N ASP A 189 6.66 -10.98 -23.50
CA ASP A 189 6.61 -11.81 -22.29
C ASP A 189 7.32 -11.17 -21.09
N GLU A 190 7.68 -9.90 -21.22
CA GLU A 190 8.39 -9.13 -20.20
C GLU A 190 7.50 -8.05 -19.58
N ILE A 191 7.64 -7.85 -18.28
CA ILE A 191 7.09 -6.72 -17.55
C ILE A 191 8.20 -6.04 -16.77
N THR A 192 8.23 -4.72 -16.83
CA THR A 192 9.19 -3.89 -16.08
C THR A 192 8.45 -3.07 -15.03
N SER A 193 8.87 -3.18 -13.78
CA SER A 193 8.41 -2.34 -12.67
C SER A 193 9.49 -1.31 -12.33
N PHE A 194 9.13 -0.04 -12.30
CA PHE A 194 9.99 1.08 -11.91
C PHE A 194 9.56 1.61 -10.54
N ARG A 195 10.51 1.75 -9.62
CA ARG A 195 10.23 2.41 -8.34
C ARG A 195 10.10 3.91 -8.55
N LEU A 196 9.01 4.53 -8.10
CA LEU A 196 8.77 5.96 -8.33
C LEU A 196 9.76 6.88 -7.59
N SER A 197 10.40 6.40 -6.52
CA SER A 197 11.34 7.22 -5.75
C SER A 197 12.69 7.43 -6.41
N ASP A 198 13.18 6.45 -7.19
CA ASP A 198 14.55 6.47 -7.75
C ASP A 198 14.62 5.99 -9.22
N GLY A 199 13.49 5.62 -9.81
CA GLY A 199 13.38 5.15 -11.20
C GLY A 199 14.03 3.81 -11.49
N ARG A 200 14.52 3.08 -10.47
CA ARG A 200 15.22 1.81 -10.71
C ARG A 200 14.28 0.77 -11.30
N PRO A 201 14.63 0.17 -12.46
CA PRO A 201 13.83 -0.88 -13.06
C PRO A 201 14.07 -2.23 -12.38
N TRP A 202 13.02 -3.04 -12.32
CA TRP A 202 13.03 -4.47 -12.08
C TRP A 202 12.28 -5.14 -13.22
N VAL A 203 12.96 -6.01 -13.97
CA VAL A 203 12.41 -6.70 -15.14
C VAL A 203 12.11 -8.14 -14.76
N GLN A 204 10.92 -8.62 -15.14
CA GLN A 204 10.50 -10.00 -14.99
C GLN A 204 10.15 -10.58 -16.37
N LEU A 205 10.78 -11.70 -16.73
CA LEU A 205 10.41 -12.53 -17.87
C LEU A 205 9.42 -13.59 -17.42
N LEU A 206 8.32 -13.76 -18.16
CA LEU A 206 7.24 -14.70 -17.84
C LEU A 206 7.19 -15.89 -18.80
N GLY A 207 8.02 -15.90 -19.85
CA GLY A 207 8.13 -17.02 -20.81
C GLY A 207 6.95 -17.19 -21.76
N SER A 208 5.94 -16.32 -21.68
CA SER A 208 4.77 -16.31 -22.56
C SER A 208 4.23 -14.88 -22.74
N PRO A 209 3.73 -14.51 -23.93
CA PRO A 209 3.20 -13.17 -24.18
C PRO A 209 2.12 -12.76 -23.17
N ILE A 210 2.27 -11.54 -22.64
CA ILE A 210 1.32 -10.94 -21.70
C ILE A 210 0.05 -10.54 -22.44
N THR A 211 -1.08 -11.06 -21.98
CA THR A 211 -2.41 -10.81 -22.57
C THR A 211 -3.21 -9.79 -21.77
N THR A 212 -3.02 -9.71 -20.46
CA THR A 212 -3.72 -8.76 -19.58
C THR A 212 -2.90 -8.52 -18.31
N VAL A 213 -3.02 -7.31 -17.77
CA VAL A 213 -2.41 -6.91 -16.50
C VAL A 213 -3.50 -6.29 -15.62
N ALA A 214 -3.56 -6.71 -14.36
CA ALA A 214 -4.38 -6.10 -13.33
C ALA A 214 -3.51 -5.54 -12.21
N SER A 215 -3.82 -4.34 -11.78
CA SER A 215 -3.14 -3.67 -10.68
C SER A 215 -4.10 -2.79 -9.91
N ASN A 216 -3.77 -2.51 -8.66
CA ASN A 216 -4.45 -1.51 -7.86
C ASN A 216 -3.38 -0.60 -7.22
N PRO A 217 -3.47 0.73 -7.35
CA PRO A 217 -2.45 1.65 -6.84
C PRO A 217 -2.28 1.58 -5.31
N GLY A 218 -3.27 1.07 -4.58
CA GLY A 218 -3.21 0.85 -3.13
C GLY A 218 -2.38 -0.36 -2.68
N THR A 219 -1.93 -1.21 -3.60
CA THR A 219 -1.13 -2.42 -3.28
C THR A 219 0.13 -2.50 -4.13
N PRO A 220 1.26 -3.03 -3.61
CA PRO A 220 2.47 -3.28 -4.39
C PRO A 220 2.34 -4.51 -5.30
N THR A 221 1.14 -5.07 -5.46
CA THR A 221 0.89 -6.30 -6.23
C THR A 221 0.35 -5.99 -7.61
N VAL A 222 0.89 -6.70 -8.60
CA VAL A 222 0.42 -6.74 -9.98
C VAL A 222 0.11 -8.19 -10.33
N VAL A 223 -1.01 -8.44 -11.02
CA VAL A 223 -1.32 -9.75 -11.58
C VAL A 223 -1.22 -9.67 -13.10
N VAL A 224 -0.49 -10.60 -13.68
CA VAL A 224 -0.24 -10.67 -15.12
C VAL A 224 -0.78 -11.99 -15.65
N ALA A 225 -1.65 -11.94 -16.65
CA ALA A 225 -2.09 -13.10 -17.40
C ALA A 225 -1.25 -13.27 -18.67
N THR A 226 -0.89 -14.52 -18.95
CA THR A 226 -0.24 -14.96 -20.19
C THR A 226 -1.03 -16.13 -20.78
N ALA A 227 -0.60 -16.64 -21.94
CA ALA A 227 -1.22 -17.84 -22.52
C ALA A 227 -0.95 -19.12 -21.68
N GLN A 228 0.06 -19.10 -20.80
CA GLN A 228 0.43 -20.24 -19.96
C GLN A 228 -0.18 -20.20 -18.55
N GLY A 229 -0.77 -19.08 -18.15
CA GLY A 229 -1.37 -18.92 -16.84
C GLY A 229 -1.24 -17.49 -16.30
N ALA A 230 -1.62 -17.31 -15.04
CA ALA A 230 -1.49 -16.03 -14.36
C ALA A 230 -0.31 -16.04 -13.38
N PHE A 231 0.31 -14.88 -13.20
CA PHE A 231 1.42 -14.66 -12.28
C PHE A 231 1.10 -13.48 -11.38
N ARG A 232 1.40 -13.63 -10.09
CA ARG A 232 1.45 -12.53 -9.13
C ARG A 232 2.87 -12.00 -9.09
N LEU A 233 3.02 -10.70 -9.24
CA LEU A 233 4.26 -9.96 -9.07
C LEU A 233 4.11 -9.00 -7.89
N HIS A 234 5.09 -9.01 -6.99
CA HIS A 234 5.12 -8.11 -5.86
C HIS A 234 6.27 -7.10 -6.04
N CYS A 235 5.96 -5.89 -6.47
CA CYS A 235 6.92 -4.87 -6.90
C CYS A 235 7.95 -4.52 -5.82
N LEU A 236 7.54 -4.49 -4.55
CA LEU A 236 8.43 -4.11 -3.44
C LEU A 236 9.48 -5.17 -3.11
N THR A 237 9.07 -6.44 -2.99
CA THR A 237 9.94 -7.59 -2.70
C THR A 237 10.59 -8.17 -3.94
N ARG A 238 10.16 -7.73 -5.14
CA ARG A 238 10.64 -8.19 -6.44
C ARG A 238 10.49 -9.70 -6.62
N SER A 239 9.38 -10.23 -6.13
CA SER A 239 9.06 -11.66 -6.22
C SER A 239 7.96 -11.91 -7.24
N ALA A 240 8.05 -13.03 -7.93
CA ALA A 240 7.07 -13.53 -8.87
C ALA A 240 6.62 -14.94 -8.44
N SER A 241 5.32 -15.22 -8.52
CA SER A 241 4.73 -16.53 -8.19
C SER A 241 3.60 -16.84 -9.15
N ALA A 242 3.55 -18.07 -9.66
CA ALA A 242 2.40 -18.53 -10.44
C ALA A 242 1.12 -18.52 -9.58
N LEU A 243 -0.02 -18.26 -10.21
CA LEU A 243 -1.33 -18.28 -9.60
C LEU A 243 -2.16 -19.41 -10.20
N THR A 244 -2.79 -20.19 -9.33
CA THR A 244 -3.79 -21.19 -9.72
C THR A 244 -5.15 -20.50 -9.79
N VAL A 245 -5.46 -19.89 -10.93
CA VAL A 245 -6.74 -19.22 -11.20
C VAL A 245 -7.26 -19.60 -12.59
N PRO A 246 -8.58 -19.50 -12.84
CA PRO A 246 -9.13 -19.72 -14.17
C PRO A 246 -8.56 -18.76 -15.21
N ALA A 247 -8.65 -19.13 -16.48
CA ALA A 247 -8.34 -18.21 -17.58
C ALA A 247 -9.28 -16.99 -17.53
N ALA A 248 -8.76 -15.81 -17.84
CA ALA A 248 -9.53 -14.57 -17.82
C ALA A 248 -9.41 -13.79 -19.13
N SER A 249 -10.55 -13.30 -19.61
CA SER A 249 -10.68 -12.31 -20.67
C SER A 249 -10.52 -10.87 -20.17
N ALA A 250 -10.71 -10.64 -18.88
CA ALA A 250 -10.45 -9.39 -18.17
C ALA A 250 -10.06 -9.68 -16.71
N LEU A 251 -9.19 -8.86 -16.12
CA LEU A 251 -8.73 -8.98 -14.74
C LEU A 251 -8.79 -7.64 -14.02
N ALA A 252 -9.03 -7.67 -12.71
CA ALA A 252 -8.89 -6.52 -11.81
C ALA A 252 -8.43 -6.98 -10.42
N LEU A 253 -7.92 -6.04 -9.61
CA LEU A 253 -7.55 -6.30 -8.21
C LEU A 253 -8.47 -5.54 -7.25
N ALA A 254 -9.11 -6.28 -6.34
CA ALA A 254 -9.84 -5.74 -5.21
C ALA A 254 -8.95 -5.72 -3.97
N VAL A 255 -9.02 -4.64 -3.19
CA VAL A 255 -8.34 -4.53 -1.89
C VAL A 255 -9.40 -4.22 -0.85
N ARG A 256 -9.59 -5.13 0.12
CA ARG A 256 -10.61 -5.02 1.16
C ARG A 256 -10.04 -5.54 2.48
N ASP A 257 -10.14 -4.73 3.53
CA ASP A 257 -9.68 -5.10 4.88
C ASP A 257 -8.23 -5.62 4.91
N GLY A 258 -7.37 -5.05 4.07
CA GLY A 258 -5.96 -5.46 3.91
C GLY A 258 -5.75 -6.75 3.11
N GLN A 259 -6.82 -7.45 2.71
CA GLN A 259 -6.76 -8.59 1.79
C GLN A 259 -6.77 -8.09 0.34
N VAL A 260 -6.03 -8.79 -0.53
CA VAL A 260 -6.02 -8.54 -1.96
C VAL A 260 -6.62 -9.75 -2.66
N GLU A 261 -7.64 -9.51 -3.48
CA GLU A 261 -8.28 -10.54 -4.30
C GLU A 261 -8.10 -10.20 -5.77
N VAL A 262 -7.85 -11.22 -6.58
CA VAL A 262 -7.93 -11.10 -8.04
C VAL A 262 -9.34 -11.47 -8.48
N ILE A 263 -9.91 -10.62 -9.32
CA ILE A 263 -11.21 -10.82 -9.93
C ILE A 263 -10.97 -10.99 -11.42
N GLY A 264 -11.57 -12.02 -11.99
CA GLY A 264 -11.48 -12.28 -13.41
C GLY A 264 -12.83 -12.57 -14.04
N VAL A 265 -12.87 -12.42 -15.35
CA VAL A 265 -14.01 -12.77 -16.19
C VAL A 265 -13.57 -13.90 -17.10
N ASP A 266 -14.17 -15.07 -16.97
CA ASP A 266 -13.85 -16.19 -17.85
C ASP A 266 -14.24 -15.92 -19.32
N PRO A 267 -13.84 -16.79 -20.27
CA PRO A 267 -14.23 -16.62 -21.67
C PRO A 267 -15.73 -16.69 -21.94
N ALA A 268 -16.52 -17.29 -21.04
CA ALA A 268 -17.98 -17.32 -21.12
C ALA A 268 -18.65 -16.06 -20.56
N GLY A 269 -17.88 -15.15 -19.95
CA GLY A 269 -18.36 -13.90 -19.37
C GLY A 269 -18.76 -14.02 -17.89
N ALA A 270 -18.50 -15.15 -17.24
CA ALA A 270 -18.79 -15.33 -15.82
C ALA A 270 -17.66 -14.74 -14.96
N LEU A 271 -18.05 -14.07 -13.88
CA LEU A 271 -17.13 -13.49 -12.91
C LEU A 271 -16.66 -14.55 -11.91
N TRP A 272 -15.36 -14.63 -11.69
CA TRP A 272 -14.74 -15.44 -10.65
C TRP A 272 -13.84 -14.57 -9.77
N ARG A 273 -13.58 -15.03 -8.55
CA ARG A 273 -12.68 -14.38 -7.60
C ARG A 273 -11.76 -15.39 -6.95
N ALA A 274 -10.53 -14.99 -6.66
CA ALA A 274 -9.58 -15.78 -5.91
C ALA A 274 -8.74 -14.89 -4.99
N PRO A 275 -8.50 -15.29 -3.74
CA PRO A 275 -7.63 -14.54 -2.85
C PRO A 275 -6.18 -14.64 -3.32
N LEU A 276 -5.44 -13.53 -3.28
CA LEU A 276 -4.00 -13.52 -3.49
C LEU A 276 -3.28 -13.86 -2.18
N VAL A 277 -3.57 -15.05 -1.65
CA VAL A 277 -2.80 -15.61 -0.53
C VAL A 277 -1.39 -15.90 -1.05
N GLN A 278 -0.39 -15.68 -0.19
CA GLN A 278 0.97 -16.12 -0.47
C GLN A 278 0.98 -17.66 -0.40
N VAL A 279 0.60 -18.32 -1.50
CA VAL A 279 0.90 -19.74 -1.71
C VAL A 279 2.43 -19.84 -1.71
N GLY A 280 2.97 -20.88 -1.07
CA GLY A 280 4.42 -21.10 -0.90
C GLY A 280 5.22 -21.01 -2.21
N PRO A 281 6.56 -21.17 -2.15
CA PRO A 281 7.40 -21.06 -3.34
C PRO A 281 6.82 -21.91 -4.49
N ALA A 282 6.75 -21.32 -5.69
CA ALA A 282 6.17 -21.98 -6.85
C ALA A 282 6.78 -23.38 -7.02
N PRO A 283 5.99 -24.40 -7.43
CA PRO A 283 6.57 -25.68 -7.82
C PRO A 283 7.64 -25.40 -8.87
N SER A 284 8.84 -25.91 -8.62
CA SER A 284 9.98 -25.82 -9.54
C SER A 284 9.69 -26.65 -10.78
N GLY A 285 8.78 -26.17 -11.64
CA GLY A 285 8.77 -26.54 -13.04
C GLY A 285 9.98 -25.89 -13.70
N ASP A 286 10.60 -26.58 -14.65
CA ASP A 286 11.85 -26.23 -15.36
C ASP A 286 11.81 -24.91 -16.17
N HIS A 287 10.96 -23.95 -15.80
CA HIS A 287 11.03 -22.60 -16.30
C HIS A 287 12.13 -21.86 -15.53
N PRO A 288 13.24 -21.48 -16.18
CA PRO A 288 14.28 -20.74 -15.50
C PRO A 288 13.72 -19.39 -15.06
N VAL A 289 13.45 -19.25 -13.76
CA VAL A 289 13.37 -17.94 -13.10
C VAL A 289 14.79 -17.39 -13.12
N THR A 290 15.15 -16.74 -14.22
CA THR A 290 16.44 -16.08 -14.34
C THR A 290 16.50 -14.94 -13.33
N ALA A 291 17.32 -15.11 -12.30
CA ALA A 291 17.77 -14.01 -11.47
C ALA A 291 18.33 -12.91 -12.39
N PRO A 292 18.08 -11.62 -12.12
CA PRO A 292 18.43 -10.54 -13.03
C PRO A 292 19.95 -10.40 -13.12
N THR A 293 20.55 -11.01 -14.12
CA THR A 293 21.92 -10.72 -14.55
C THR A 293 21.88 -9.90 -15.84
N ALA A 294 22.74 -8.88 -15.84
CA ALA A 294 23.01 -7.91 -16.91
C ALA A 294 22.05 -6.71 -17.04
N ARG A 295 22.64 -5.53 -16.81
CA ARG A 295 22.22 -4.25 -17.42
C ARG A 295 21.89 -4.47 -18.90
N PRO A 296 20.75 -3.98 -19.42
CA PRO A 296 20.58 -3.86 -20.86
C PRO A 296 21.70 -2.97 -21.39
N ALA A 297 22.46 -3.47 -22.36
CA ALA A 297 23.41 -2.67 -23.11
C ALA A 297 22.64 -1.57 -23.86
N ALA A 298 22.57 -0.38 -23.27
CA ALA A 298 22.10 0.80 -23.97
C ALA A 298 23.16 1.22 -25.00
N ASN A 299 22.69 1.49 -26.21
CA ASN A 299 23.45 2.05 -27.33
C ASN A 299 24.48 3.07 -26.85
N ARG A 300 25.76 2.74 -27.04
CA ARG A 300 26.87 3.70 -26.92
C ARG A 300 26.80 4.62 -28.13
N ASP A 301 26.40 5.86 -27.89
CA ASP A 301 27.02 7.04 -28.48
C ASP A 301 26.64 8.26 -27.63
N GLY A 302 27.66 8.94 -27.09
CA GLY A 302 27.51 10.28 -26.49
C GLY A 302 27.85 10.41 -25.00
N ALA A 303 29.07 10.89 -24.74
CA ALA A 303 29.54 11.66 -23.57
C ALA A 303 29.41 11.03 -22.16
N ALA A 304 30.55 10.61 -21.63
CA ALA A 304 30.72 10.24 -20.22
C ALA A 304 30.50 11.46 -19.30
N ALA A 305 29.46 11.42 -18.48
CA ALA A 305 29.33 12.28 -17.31
C ALA A 305 30.14 11.67 -16.13
N PRO A 306 30.85 12.49 -15.33
CA PRO A 306 31.58 11.99 -14.17
C PRO A 306 30.58 11.51 -13.11
N SER A 307 30.68 10.23 -12.72
CA SER A 307 29.96 9.70 -11.56
C SER A 307 30.60 10.24 -10.29
N VAL A 308 29.96 11.23 -9.68
CA VAL A 308 30.19 11.57 -8.27
C VAL A 308 29.56 10.45 -7.44
N VAL A 309 30.40 9.60 -6.86
CA VAL A 309 29.96 8.62 -5.87
C VAL A 309 29.79 9.40 -4.56
N GLU A 310 28.55 9.75 -4.21
CA GLU A 310 28.27 10.24 -2.87
C GLU A 310 28.54 9.12 -1.85
N PRO A 311 29.31 9.39 -0.78
CA PRO A 311 29.53 8.43 0.29
C PRO A 311 28.18 8.07 0.92
N ARG A 312 27.86 6.77 0.97
CA ARG A 312 26.69 6.29 1.68
C ARG A 312 26.96 6.39 3.17
N ALA A 313 26.33 7.35 3.84
CA ALA A 313 26.26 7.41 5.29
C ALA A 313 25.70 6.08 5.83
N GLY A 314 26.51 5.36 6.59
CA GLY A 314 26.09 4.14 7.30
C GLY A 314 25.17 4.49 8.49
N GLU A 315 24.60 3.47 9.13
CA GLU A 315 23.78 3.64 10.35
C GLU A 315 24.57 4.31 11.50
N ASP A 316 25.91 4.23 11.44
CA ASP A 316 26.85 4.78 12.42
C ASP A 316 27.33 6.20 12.11
N ASP A 317 26.87 6.84 11.02
CA ASP A 317 27.20 8.24 10.74
C ASP A 317 26.28 9.15 11.58
N PRO A 318 26.79 9.84 12.62
CA PRO A 318 25.95 10.66 13.49
C PRO A 318 25.46 11.95 12.82
N SER A 319 25.98 12.32 11.65
CA SER A 319 25.74 13.63 11.03
C SER A 319 24.26 13.91 10.69
N TRP A 320 23.46 12.88 10.40
CA TRP A 320 22.02 13.06 10.16
C TRP A 320 21.24 13.43 11.45
N ARG A 321 21.75 13.04 12.63
CA ARG A 321 21.17 13.40 13.92
C ARG A 321 21.35 14.89 14.20
N ASP A 322 22.50 15.47 13.84
CA ASP A 322 22.75 16.91 13.97
C ASP A 322 21.76 17.72 13.11
N GLY A 323 21.45 17.25 11.89
CA GLY A 323 20.44 17.84 11.03
C GLY A 323 19.04 17.81 11.66
N LEU A 324 18.65 16.71 12.31
CA LEU A 324 17.39 16.61 13.05
C LEU A 324 17.36 17.51 14.29
N VAL A 325 18.47 17.59 15.02
CA VAL A 325 18.62 18.49 16.17
C VAL A 325 18.44 19.94 15.72
N ALA A 326 19.16 20.40 14.69
CA ALA A 326 19.02 21.77 14.19
C ALA A 326 17.57 22.06 13.76
N TRP A 327 16.95 21.11 13.06
CA TRP A 327 15.58 21.22 12.58
C TRP A 327 14.55 21.29 13.71
N ALA A 328 14.65 20.43 14.72
CA ALA A 328 13.75 20.45 15.86
C ALA A 328 13.91 21.74 16.70
N ALA A 329 15.13 22.26 16.84
CA ALA A 329 15.38 23.52 17.54
C ALA A 329 14.73 24.71 16.83
N GLU A 330 14.63 24.66 15.49
CA GLU A 330 13.91 25.65 14.72
C GLU A 330 12.39 25.57 14.91
N ILE A 331 11.83 24.36 14.88
CA ILE A 331 10.41 24.12 15.19
C ILE A 331 10.07 24.66 16.59
N GLU A 332 10.94 24.44 17.57
CA GLU A 332 10.77 24.93 18.93
C GLU A 332 10.78 26.46 19.03
N ARG A 333 11.61 27.12 18.21
CA ARG A 333 11.63 28.59 18.05
C ARG A 333 10.42 29.12 17.28
N GLY A 334 9.54 28.25 16.79
CA GLY A 334 8.35 28.61 16.01
C GLY A 334 8.64 28.87 14.54
N GLY A 335 9.77 28.39 14.02
CA GLY A 335 10.07 28.39 12.60
C GLY A 335 9.09 27.53 11.80
N ASN A 336 8.94 27.87 10.52
CA ASN A 336 8.04 27.18 9.59
C ASN A 336 8.84 26.31 8.59
N GLU A 337 10.05 25.89 8.94
CA GLU A 337 10.93 25.07 8.10
C GLU A 337 10.14 23.88 7.53
N ARG A 338 10.00 23.86 6.20
CA ARG A 338 9.16 22.87 5.50
C ARG A 338 9.93 21.62 5.14
N ASP A 339 11.23 21.77 4.92
CA ASP A 339 12.05 20.70 4.40
C ASP A 339 12.51 19.80 5.55
N LEU A 340 12.23 18.52 5.40
CA LEU A 340 12.68 17.50 6.35
C LEU A 340 14.17 17.25 6.13
N PRO A 341 14.98 17.17 7.20
CA PRO A 341 16.37 16.75 7.07
C PRO A 341 16.44 15.34 6.49
N VAL A 342 17.49 15.09 5.71
CA VAL A 342 17.70 13.79 5.05
C VAL A 342 18.10 12.76 6.11
N VAL A 343 17.20 11.80 6.35
CA VAL A 343 17.46 10.65 7.23
C VAL A 343 17.82 9.44 6.36
N PRO A 344 19.00 8.83 6.50
CA PRO A 344 19.38 7.67 5.70
C PRO A 344 18.40 6.50 5.87
N ALA A 345 18.04 5.85 4.75
CA ALA A 345 17.04 4.79 4.73
C ALA A 345 17.40 3.55 5.57
N ALA A 346 18.68 3.36 5.88
CA ALA A 346 19.15 2.24 6.70
C ALA A 346 18.90 2.44 8.21
N THR A 347 18.58 3.66 8.65
CA THR A 347 18.41 3.97 10.08
C THR A 347 17.13 3.35 10.66
N ARG A 348 17.13 3.08 11.97
CA ARG A 348 15.91 2.70 12.71
C ARG A 348 14.80 3.75 12.59
N LEU A 349 15.16 5.04 12.55
CA LEU A 349 14.19 6.12 12.38
C LEU A 349 13.49 6.05 11.02
N ALA A 350 14.22 5.84 9.93
CA ALA A 350 13.62 5.68 8.60
C ALA A 350 12.67 4.48 8.54
N ARG A 351 13.08 3.32 9.09
CA ARG A 351 12.24 2.12 9.17
C ARG A 351 10.96 2.36 9.98
N LEU A 352 11.06 3.01 11.15
CA LEU A 352 9.90 3.37 11.96
C LEU A 352 8.99 4.36 11.21
N ALA A 353 9.58 5.31 10.50
CA ALA A 353 8.87 6.31 9.73
C ALA A 353 8.15 5.77 8.48
N ASP A 354 8.62 4.66 7.91
CA ASP A 354 7.91 3.93 6.85
C ASP A 354 6.67 3.21 7.37
N SER A 355 6.62 2.97 8.69
CA SER A 355 5.51 2.30 9.36
C SER A 355 4.35 3.26 9.70
N VAL A 356 4.56 4.57 9.65
CA VAL A 356 3.53 5.60 9.90
C VAL A 356 3.11 6.26 8.58
N PRO A 357 1.88 6.80 8.47
CA PRO A 357 1.47 7.56 7.30
C PRO A 357 2.46 8.67 6.96
N ALA A 358 2.74 8.84 5.67
CA ALA A 358 3.61 9.92 5.21
C ALA A 358 2.98 11.29 5.51
N GLY A 359 3.82 12.34 5.53
CA GLY A 359 3.37 13.71 5.78
C GLY A 359 3.39 14.07 7.26
N PRO A 360 2.29 14.58 7.85
CA PRO A 360 2.28 15.14 9.21
C PRO A 360 2.80 14.21 10.32
N ALA A 361 2.42 12.93 10.30
CA ALA A 361 2.86 11.95 11.30
C ALA A 361 4.38 11.70 11.24
N ARG A 362 4.92 11.51 10.03
CA ARG A 362 6.37 11.36 9.83
C ARG A 362 7.14 12.60 10.28
N ARG A 363 6.65 13.80 9.94
CA ARG A 363 7.28 15.07 10.36
C ARG A 363 7.30 15.21 11.88
N LEU A 364 6.17 14.90 12.53
CA LEU A 364 6.08 14.97 13.98
C LEU A 364 7.00 13.95 14.66
N LEU A 365 7.07 12.71 14.15
CA LEU A 365 8.02 11.71 14.64
C LEU A 365 9.47 12.21 14.59
N PHE A 366 9.87 12.82 13.48
CA PHE A 366 11.22 13.37 13.31
C PHE A 366 11.49 14.54 14.25
N ALA A 367 10.49 15.42 14.45
CA ALA A 367 10.61 16.58 15.31
C ALA A 367 10.78 16.15 16.76
N LEU A 368 9.97 15.19 17.22
CA LEU A 368 10.04 14.65 18.58
C LEU A 368 11.37 13.92 18.83
N TYR A 369 11.91 13.20 17.84
CA TYR A 369 13.23 12.58 17.99
C TYR A 369 14.35 13.62 18.02
N GLY A 370 14.29 14.65 17.17
CA GLY A 370 15.23 15.77 17.21
C GLY A 370 15.22 16.52 18.55
N SER A 371 14.03 16.81 19.09
CA SER A 371 13.87 17.45 20.41
C SER A 371 14.38 16.52 21.54
N TYR A 372 14.14 15.22 21.46
CA TYR A 372 14.72 14.24 22.39
C TYR A 372 16.26 14.26 22.36
N LEU A 373 16.87 14.28 21.17
CA LEU A 373 18.33 14.35 21.02
C LEU A 373 18.94 15.65 21.60
N GLN A 374 18.17 16.74 21.66
CA GLN A 374 18.57 17.99 22.32
C GLN A 374 18.48 17.94 23.85
N GLY A 375 17.95 16.86 24.43
CA GLY A 375 17.62 16.79 25.85
C GLY A 375 16.32 17.48 26.23
N GLN A 376 15.48 17.87 25.25
CA GLN A 376 14.15 18.43 25.46
C GLN A 376 13.09 17.46 24.90
N PRO A 377 12.78 16.34 25.59
CA PRO A 377 11.97 15.27 25.01
C PRO A 377 10.49 15.62 24.75
N ARG A 378 10.07 16.85 25.06
CA ARG A 378 8.68 17.30 25.06
C ARG A 378 8.48 18.48 24.12
N LEU A 379 7.50 18.37 23.24
CA LEU A 379 7.07 19.45 22.37
C LEU A 379 5.66 19.92 22.77
N ALA A 380 5.46 21.22 22.98
CA ALA A 380 4.14 21.76 23.28
C ALA A 380 3.13 21.42 22.16
N LEU A 381 1.89 21.04 22.49
CA LEU A 381 0.89 20.61 21.50
C LEU A 381 0.67 21.65 20.38
N ALA A 382 0.67 22.94 20.74
CA ALA A 382 0.53 24.03 19.78
C ALA A 382 1.71 24.16 18.80
N ARG A 383 2.91 23.71 19.16
CA ARG A 383 4.07 23.65 18.26
C ARG A 383 4.03 22.40 17.40
N ALA A 384 3.76 21.27 18.04
CA ALA A 384 3.61 19.98 17.37
C ALA A 384 2.48 20.01 16.31
N ALA A 385 1.40 20.77 16.54
CA ALA A 385 0.33 21.01 15.56
C ALA A 385 0.83 21.73 14.30
N ARG A 386 1.76 22.69 14.44
CA ARG A 386 2.34 23.42 13.30
C ARG A 386 3.23 22.53 12.43
N VAL A 387 3.92 21.57 13.03
CA VAL A 387 4.74 20.58 12.30
C VAL A 387 3.88 19.77 11.32
N GLY A 388 2.63 19.49 11.70
CA GLY A 388 1.67 18.77 10.87
C GLY A 388 0.94 19.60 9.81
N GLY A 389 1.07 20.93 9.81
CA GLY A 389 0.30 21.83 8.95
C GLY A 389 -1.18 21.98 9.38
N ASP A 390 -1.89 22.91 8.74
CA ASP A 390 -3.29 23.21 9.03
C ASP A 390 -4.17 21.96 8.84
N GLY A 391 -4.70 21.41 9.94
CA GLY A 391 -5.57 20.22 9.96
C GLY A 391 -4.86 18.87 10.12
N GLY A 392 -3.55 18.78 9.83
CA GLY A 392 -2.78 17.53 9.91
C GLY A 392 -2.54 17.01 11.33
N TRP A 393 -2.79 17.83 12.35
CA TRP A 393 -2.61 17.51 13.76
C TRP A 393 -3.49 16.36 14.27
N ARG A 394 -4.79 16.37 13.94
CA ARG A 394 -5.73 15.31 14.40
C ARG A 394 -5.38 13.96 13.77
N GLU A 395 -4.98 13.97 12.51
CA GLU A 395 -4.56 12.78 11.76
C GLU A 395 -3.20 12.25 12.27
N ALA A 396 -2.22 13.12 12.50
CA ALA A 396 -0.88 12.75 12.94
C ALA A 396 -0.84 12.13 14.34
N LEU A 397 -1.55 12.74 15.30
CA LEU A 397 -1.48 12.31 16.70
C LEU A 397 -2.55 11.30 17.06
N GLY A 398 -3.80 11.52 16.66
CA GLY A 398 -4.93 10.69 17.08
C GLY A 398 -5.04 9.35 16.36
N ALA A 399 -4.73 9.31 15.06
CA ALA A 399 -4.97 8.12 14.22
C ALA A 399 -3.69 7.32 13.92
N ALA A 400 -2.51 7.96 13.90
CA ALA A 400 -1.28 7.34 13.45
C ALA A 400 -0.27 7.08 14.59
N LEU A 401 0.26 8.14 15.21
CA LEU A 401 1.36 7.98 16.17
C LEU A 401 0.91 7.47 17.54
N ALA A 402 -0.21 7.97 18.08
CA ALA A 402 -0.73 7.44 19.35
C ALA A 402 -1.27 6.02 19.18
N ALA A 403 -1.93 5.72 18.06
CA ALA A 403 -2.40 4.38 17.72
C ALA A 403 -1.23 3.38 17.58
N ALA A 404 -0.10 3.83 17.05
CA ALA A 404 1.14 3.06 17.00
C ALA A 404 1.91 3.03 18.33
N GLY A 405 1.41 3.67 19.40
CA GLY A 405 2.08 3.78 20.69
C GLY A 405 3.42 4.53 20.65
N ALA A 406 3.67 5.28 19.57
CA ALA A 406 4.96 5.94 19.31
C ALA A 406 5.16 7.20 20.18
N VAL A 407 4.06 7.81 20.63
CA VAL A 407 4.05 9.10 21.34
C VAL A 407 3.12 9.05 22.56
N ARG A 408 3.36 9.95 23.52
CA ARG A 408 2.51 10.19 24.68
C ARG A 408 2.13 11.66 24.75
N VAL A 409 0.93 11.95 25.22
CA VAL A 409 0.48 13.32 25.52
C VAL A 409 0.42 13.48 27.04
N VAL A 410 1.19 14.42 27.57
CA VAL A 410 1.31 14.70 29.01
C VAL A 410 1.32 16.21 29.22
N ASP A 411 0.42 16.71 30.07
CA ASP A 411 0.38 18.12 30.50
C ASP A 411 0.45 19.16 29.36
N GLY A 412 -0.30 18.94 28.27
CA GLY A 412 -0.30 19.85 27.12
C GLY A 412 1.00 19.82 26.29
N THR A 413 1.80 18.77 26.46
CA THR A 413 2.96 18.45 25.62
C THR A 413 2.82 17.06 25.00
N VAL A 414 3.52 16.82 23.91
CA VAL A 414 3.70 15.51 23.30
C VAL A 414 5.17 15.12 23.35
N GLU A 415 5.45 13.88 23.71
CA GLU A 415 6.79 13.31 23.77
C GLU A 415 6.85 11.95 23.06
N LEU A 416 8.04 11.53 22.63
CA LEU A 416 8.24 10.13 22.23
C LEU A 416 7.98 9.22 23.41
N ALA A 417 7.35 8.07 23.17
CA ALA A 417 7.31 7.04 24.19
C ALA A 417 8.76 6.61 24.52
N PRO A 418 9.14 6.45 25.81
CA PRO A 418 10.52 6.13 26.19
C PRO A 418 11.08 4.88 25.49
N ALA A 419 10.24 3.86 25.29
CA ALA A 419 10.55 2.66 24.53
C ALA A 419 11.01 2.95 23.08
N VAL A 420 10.33 3.89 22.41
CA VAL A 420 10.62 4.29 21.04
C VAL A 420 11.94 5.04 20.97
N ALA A 421 12.15 5.99 21.88
CA ALA A 421 13.40 6.76 21.94
C ALA A 421 14.62 5.84 22.15
N ARG A 422 14.53 4.90 23.11
CA ARG A 422 15.56 3.87 23.33
C ARG A 422 15.83 3.02 22.08
N PHE A 423 14.77 2.55 21.42
CA PHE A 423 14.88 1.80 20.18
C PHE A 423 15.62 2.60 19.11
N LEU A 424 15.29 3.88 18.93
CA LEU A 424 15.93 4.75 17.94
C LEU A 424 17.42 5.00 18.26
N ASP A 425 17.78 5.01 19.54
CA ASP A 425 19.18 5.09 20.01
C ASP A 425 19.93 3.76 19.88
N GLY A 426 19.23 2.67 19.53
CA GLY A 426 19.81 1.34 19.43
C GLY A 426 19.97 0.62 20.78
N ALA A 427 19.36 1.14 21.83
CA ALA A 427 19.27 0.42 23.08
C ALA A 427 18.35 -0.80 22.93
N GLY A 428 18.66 -1.86 23.67
CA GLY A 428 17.81 -3.05 23.74
C GLY A 428 16.48 -2.77 24.46
N ALA A 429 15.55 -3.71 24.29
CA ALA A 429 14.31 -3.75 25.05
C ALA A 429 14.60 -3.87 26.56
N GLN A 430 13.81 -3.21 27.40
CA GLN A 430 13.93 -3.25 28.86
C GLN A 430 12.71 -3.88 29.54
N ALA A 431 11.53 -3.68 28.97
CA ALA A 431 10.26 -4.20 29.49
C ALA A 431 9.94 -5.61 28.96
N LEU A 432 10.73 -6.10 27.99
CA LEU A 432 10.65 -7.46 27.51
C LEU A 432 12.01 -8.06 27.15
N VAL A 433 12.06 -9.39 27.16
CA VAL A 433 13.17 -10.19 26.60
C VAL A 433 12.79 -10.64 25.20
N LEU A 434 13.60 -10.28 24.21
CA LEU A 434 13.38 -10.68 22.82
C LEU A 434 13.86 -12.11 22.60
N VAL A 435 13.01 -12.94 21.99
CA VAL A 435 13.34 -14.32 21.60
C VAL A 435 13.04 -14.51 20.12
N GLY A 436 14.00 -15.09 19.39
CA GLY A 436 13.93 -15.27 17.93
C GLY A 436 14.54 -14.12 17.13
N GLU A 437 15.11 -14.44 15.98
CA GLU A 437 15.91 -13.49 15.20
C GLU A 437 15.09 -12.66 14.20
N ARG A 438 13.94 -13.14 13.74
CA ARG A 438 13.19 -12.50 12.65
C ARG A 438 11.68 -12.51 12.92
N PRO A 439 10.95 -11.44 12.55
CA PRO A 439 9.49 -11.45 12.58
C PRO A 439 8.95 -12.66 11.82
N GLY A 440 7.90 -13.28 12.35
CA GLY A 440 7.24 -14.40 11.67
C GLY A 440 6.36 -13.91 10.52
N PRO A 441 5.93 -14.81 9.62
CA PRO A 441 5.03 -14.47 8.52
C PRO A 441 3.62 -14.09 8.99
N THR A 442 3.24 -14.46 10.22
CA THR A 442 1.87 -14.31 10.74
C THR A 442 1.87 -13.40 11.96
N VAL A 443 1.34 -12.19 11.84
CA VAL A 443 1.06 -11.32 12.99
C VAL A 443 -0.24 -11.79 13.64
N LEU A 444 -0.15 -12.31 14.87
CA LEU A 444 -1.34 -12.56 15.67
C LEU A 444 -1.92 -11.22 16.12
N THR A 445 -3.23 -11.04 16.04
CA THR A 445 -3.94 -9.88 16.61
C THR A 445 -4.92 -10.34 17.67
N GLY A 446 -5.09 -9.55 18.74
CA GLY A 446 -5.92 -9.93 19.88
C GLY A 446 -5.18 -10.72 20.96
N VAL A 447 -5.94 -11.34 21.86
CA VAL A 447 -5.43 -12.16 22.97
C VAL A 447 -5.54 -13.64 22.60
N HIS A 448 -4.42 -14.34 22.56
CA HIS A 448 -4.36 -15.78 22.25
C HIS A 448 -3.90 -16.57 23.45
N ARG A 449 -4.53 -17.71 23.72
CA ARG A 449 -4.04 -18.66 24.73
C ARG A 449 -3.31 -19.81 24.07
N VAL A 450 -2.11 -20.10 24.58
CA VAL A 450 -1.28 -21.23 24.12
C VAL A 450 -0.94 -22.11 25.30
N GLN A 451 -1.13 -23.41 25.11
CA GLN A 451 -0.69 -24.44 26.03
C GLN A 451 0.74 -24.84 25.65
N VAL A 452 1.62 -24.88 26.64
CA VAL A 452 3.01 -25.29 26.48
C VAL A 452 3.32 -26.40 27.47
N ASP A 453 4.18 -27.34 27.07
CA ASP A 453 4.53 -28.50 27.89
C ASP A 453 5.46 -28.11 29.06
N ASP A 454 6.35 -27.15 28.82
CA ASP A 454 7.30 -26.63 29.80
C ASP A 454 7.49 -25.12 29.64
N LEU A 455 7.33 -24.40 30.75
CA LEU A 455 7.46 -22.95 30.80
C LEU A 455 8.89 -22.48 30.50
N ALA A 456 9.90 -23.30 30.82
CA ALA A 456 11.30 -22.95 30.58
C ALA A 456 11.65 -22.94 29.08
N THR A 457 10.92 -23.71 28.26
CA THR A 457 11.15 -23.81 26.80
C THR A 457 10.07 -23.11 25.96
N ALA A 458 8.99 -22.66 26.60
CA ALA A 458 7.90 -21.93 25.97
C ALA A 458 8.33 -20.75 25.08
N PRO A 459 9.29 -19.88 25.47
CA PRO A 459 9.70 -18.77 24.63
C PRO A 459 10.27 -19.22 23.28
N GLN A 460 11.09 -20.28 23.27
CA GLN A 460 11.72 -20.82 22.06
C GLN A 460 10.70 -21.53 21.17
N GLN A 461 9.77 -22.30 21.76
CA GLN A 461 8.70 -22.97 21.03
C GLN A 461 7.79 -21.96 20.33
N LEU A 462 7.38 -20.90 21.04
CA LEU A 462 6.56 -19.83 20.48
C LEU A 462 7.34 -19.04 19.41
N ALA A 463 8.63 -18.77 19.63
CA ALA A 463 9.46 -18.12 18.62
C ALA A 463 9.61 -18.97 17.35
N ALA A 464 9.69 -20.30 17.45
CA ALA A 464 9.76 -21.17 16.28
C ALA A 464 8.50 -21.07 15.40
N GLY A 465 7.31 -20.96 16.02
CA GLY A 465 6.04 -20.84 15.29
C GLY A 465 5.66 -19.41 14.87
N LEU A 466 6.03 -18.41 15.66
CA LEU A 466 5.62 -17.00 15.51
C LEU A 466 6.76 -16.07 15.06
N GLY A 467 7.98 -16.58 14.93
CA GLY A 467 9.18 -15.79 14.65
C GLY A 467 9.70 -15.05 15.88
N ARG A 468 9.72 -13.71 15.85
CA ARG A 468 10.25 -12.90 16.95
C ARG A 468 9.15 -12.65 17.96
N VAL A 469 9.30 -13.18 19.17
CA VAL A 469 8.39 -12.95 20.30
C VAL A 469 9.06 -12.13 21.40
N GLY A 470 8.28 -11.45 22.22
CA GLY A 470 8.77 -10.63 23.33
C GLY A 470 8.20 -11.14 24.65
N TRP A 471 9.05 -11.51 25.58
CA TRP A 471 8.64 -11.98 26.90
C TRP A 471 8.53 -10.83 27.89
N VAL A 472 7.33 -10.55 28.39
CA VAL A 472 7.08 -9.40 29.28
C VAL A 472 7.76 -9.65 30.63
N THR A 473 8.67 -8.76 31.02
CA THR A 473 9.41 -8.83 32.30
C THR A 473 9.09 -7.66 33.23
N GLY A 474 8.33 -6.68 32.76
CA GLY A 474 7.99 -5.47 33.50
C GLY A 474 6.54 -5.07 33.34
N ASP A 475 6.31 -3.76 33.26
CA ASP A 475 4.99 -3.19 33.00
C ASP A 475 4.48 -3.61 31.61
N LEU A 476 3.26 -4.15 31.56
CA LEU A 476 2.67 -4.71 30.34
C LEU A 476 2.48 -3.62 29.27
N GLU A 477 2.07 -2.41 29.64
CA GLU A 477 1.87 -1.32 28.70
C GLU A 477 3.21 -0.88 28.07
N ALA A 478 4.26 -0.78 28.89
CA ALA A 478 5.62 -0.52 28.43
C ALA A 478 6.14 -1.64 27.51
N ALA A 479 5.90 -2.90 27.87
CA ALA A 479 6.33 -4.05 27.08
C ALA A 479 5.61 -4.13 25.73
N LEU A 480 4.29 -3.90 25.68
CA LEU A 480 3.54 -3.88 24.42
C LEU A 480 4.01 -2.76 23.48
N ARG A 481 4.42 -1.60 24.03
CA ARG A 481 5.04 -0.54 23.24
C ARG A 481 6.41 -0.94 22.70
N GLU A 482 7.27 -1.56 23.51
CA GLU A 482 8.55 -2.09 23.05
C GLU A 482 8.38 -3.18 21.98
N ALA A 483 7.40 -4.06 22.15
CA ALA A 483 7.10 -5.12 21.20
C ALA A 483 6.82 -4.55 19.80
N SER A 484 6.01 -3.48 19.74
CA SER A 484 5.66 -2.83 18.48
C SER A 484 6.87 -2.27 17.72
N VAL A 485 7.84 -1.65 18.41
CA VAL A 485 9.02 -1.04 17.77
C VAL A 485 10.11 -2.05 17.43
N HIS A 486 10.20 -3.16 18.18
CA HIS A 486 11.15 -4.23 17.92
C HIS A 486 10.67 -5.25 16.88
N GLY A 487 9.50 -5.04 16.27
CA GLY A 487 8.92 -5.93 15.26
C GLY A 487 8.59 -7.30 15.85
N VAL A 488 8.12 -7.31 17.10
CA VAL A 488 7.69 -8.51 17.80
C VAL A 488 6.32 -8.92 17.30
N THR A 489 6.19 -10.17 16.87
CA THR A 489 4.95 -10.78 16.40
C THR A 489 3.93 -10.92 17.53
N ALA A 490 4.40 -11.28 18.73
CA ALA A 490 3.58 -11.47 19.92
C ALA A 490 4.34 -11.12 21.20
N ALA A 491 3.70 -10.39 22.10
CA ALA A 491 4.17 -10.20 23.47
C ALA A 491 3.58 -11.29 24.37
N ILE A 492 4.38 -11.85 25.27
CA ILE A 492 4.00 -12.97 26.13
C ILE A 492 3.99 -12.52 27.58
N ASP A 493 2.83 -12.53 28.21
CA ASP A 493 2.66 -12.16 29.62
C ASP A 493 2.21 -13.38 30.44
N LEU A 494 3.12 -13.90 31.27
CA LEU A 494 2.84 -15.04 32.14
C LEU A 494 2.08 -14.65 33.43
N ASP A 495 2.41 -13.48 33.98
CA ASP A 495 2.01 -13.10 35.33
C ASP A 495 0.78 -12.18 35.34
N GLY A 496 0.51 -11.49 34.23
CA GLY A 496 -0.60 -10.55 34.12
C GLY A 496 -1.97 -11.22 34.10
N TRP A 497 -2.09 -12.42 33.54
CA TRP A 497 -3.39 -13.13 33.51
C TRP A 497 -3.89 -13.47 34.91
N ARG A 498 -2.99 -13.97 35.77
CA ARG A 498 -3.31 -14.31 37.17
C ARG A 498 -3.69 -13.09 38.00
N ARG A 499 -3.14 -11.92 37.68
CA ARG A 499 -3.38 -10.66 38.40
C ARG A 499 -4.62 -9.90 37.90
N ALA A 500 -4.97 -10.01 36.63
CA ALA A 500 -6.00 -9.19 35.99
C ALA A 500 -7.42 -9.80 36.02
N GLY A 501 -7.60 -11.01 36.55
CA GLY A 501 -8.91 -11.67 36.57
C GLY A 501 -9.55 -11.82 35.17
N GLY A 502 -8.73 -11.86 34.11
CA GLY A 502 -9.18 -11.97 32.72
C GLY A 502 -9.48 -10.65 31.99
N ALA A 503 -9.38 -9.48 32.62
CA ALA A 503 -9.60 -8.19 31.95
C ALA A 503 -8.28 -7.60 31.41
N HIS A 504 -8.08 -7.67 30.10
CA HIS A 504 -7.01 -6.92 29.42
C HIS A 504 -7.62 -5.88 28.46
N GLY A 505 -7.01 -4.70 28.40
CA GLY A 505 -7.34 -3.69 27.40
C GLY A 505 -7.00 -4.15 25.98
N PRO A 506 -7.46 -3.42 24.94
CA PRO A 506 -7.13 -3.74 23.55
C PRO A 506 -5.61 -3.73 23.33
N ALA A 507 -5.08 -4.78 22.70
CA ALA A 507 -3.68 -4.83 22.28
C ALA A 507 -3.41 -3.74 21.23
N PRO A 508 -2.24 -3.07 21.27
CA PRO A 508 -1.90 -2.05 20.28
C PRO A 508 -1.84 -2.63 18.86
N TYR A 509 -2.11 -1.78 17.87
CA TYR A 509 -2.13 -2.16 16.46
C TYR A 509 -0.73 -2.63 16.03
N ARG A 510 -0.62 -3.91 15.62
CA ARG A 510 0.54 -4.64 15.01
C ARG A 510 1.27 -5.69 15.86
N SER A 511 0.99 -5.81 17.15
CA SER A 511 1.50 -6.92 17.97
C SER A 511 0.35 -7.58 18.73
N GLY A 512 0.24 -8.91 18.63
CA GLY A 512 -0.71 -9.68 19.43
C GLY A 512 -0.23 -9.84 20.86
N LEU A 513 -1.15 -9.98 21.81
CA LEU A 513 -0.83 -10.41 23.17
C LEU A 513 -1.09 -11.92 23.24
N VAL A 514 -0.07 -12.70 23.56
CA VAL A 514 -0.19 -14.13 23.81
C VAL A 514 -0.12 -14.35 25.32
N VAL A 515 -1.18 -14.91 25.88
CA VAL A 515 -1.22 -15.31 27.29
C VAL A 515 -0.92 -16.81 27.34
N VAL A 516 0.19 -17.18 27.97
CA VAL A 516 0.60 -18.59 28.05
C VAL A 516 0.04 -19.21 29.33
N HIS A 517 -0.64 -20.35 29.18
CA HIS A 517 -1.17 -21.11 30.31
C HIS A 517 -0.36 -22.39 30.49
N VAL A 518 0.01 -22.69 31.74
CA VAL A 518 0.73 -23.91 32.11
C VAL A 518 -0.17 -24.77 32.99
N GLY A 519 -0.49 -25.97 32.51
CA GLY A 519 -1.30 -26.96 33.24
C GLY A 519 -2.48 -27.51 32.42
N PRO A 520 -3.19 -28.54 32.93
CA PRO A 520 -4.31 -29.18 32.25
C PRO A 520 -5.47 -28.19 32.02
N PRO A 521 -6.28 -28.36 30.96
CA PRO A 521 -7.32 -27.41 30.60
C PRO A 521 -8.40 -27.33 31.69
N GLY A 522 -8.48 -26.18 32.38
CA GLY A 522 -9.56 -25.88 33.30
C GLY A 522 -10.84 -25.39 32.60
N PRO A 523 -12.01 -25.47 33.27
CA PRO A 523 -13.29 -25.00 32.72
C PRO A 523 -13.34 -23.50 32.39
N GLU A 524 -12.42 -22.70 32.94
CA GLU A 524 -12.25 -21.26 32.67
C GLU A 524 -11.69 -20.94 31.26
N LEU A 525 -11.46 -21.97 30.44
CA LEU A 525 -11.01 -21.85 29.04
C LEU A 525 -12.16 -21.86 28.03
N ALA A 526 -13.40 -22.13 28.45
CA ALA A 526 -14.56 -22.19 27.57
C ALA A 526 -15.03 -20.76 27.19
N GLY A 527 -14.52 -20.23 26.08
CA GLY A 527 -15.01 -18.96 25.50
C GLY A 527 -13.99 -18.07 24.79
N LEU A 528 -12.72 -18.49 24.68
CA LEU A 528 -11.65 -17.67 24.07
C LEU A 528 -11.01 -18.36 22.86
N THR A 529 -10.53 -17.56 21.90
CA THR A 529 -9.82 -18.03 20.69
C THR A 529 -8.51 -18.71 21.06
N ARG A 530 -8.42 -20.00 20.70
CA ARG A 530 -7.24 -20.85 20.87
C ARG A 530 -6.35 -20.74 19.62
N TRP A 531 -5.03 -20.65 19.82
CA TRP A 531 -4.06 -20.79 18.74
C TRP A 531 -3.49 -22.21 18.80
N ASP A 532 -3.72 -23.02 17.77
CA ASP A 532 -3.32 -24.43 17.72
C ASP A 532 -1.90 -24.66 17.15
N GLY A 533 -1.15 -23.58 16.88
CA GLY A 533 0.18 -23.66 16.31
C GLY A 533 0.20 -24.10 14.84
N PRO A 534 1.35 -24.00 14.15
CA PRO A 534 1.56 -24.73 12.91
C PRO A 534 1.64 -26.23 13.23
N ALA A 535 0.78 -27.05 12.59
CA ALA A 535 0.87 -28.50 12.70
C ALA A 535 2.26 -28.96 12.25
N GLU A 536 2.94 -29.79 13.07
CA GLU A 536 4.16 -30.46 12.60
C GLU A 536 3.81 -31.21 11.30
N PRO A 537 4.62 -31.07 10.23
CA PRO A 537 4.48 -31.97 9.10
C PRO A 537 4.74 -33.37 9.65
N ALA A 538 3.71 -34.22 9.64
CA ALA A 538 3.83 -35.61 10.05
C ALA A 538 5.02 -36.20 9.29
N GLY A 539 6.12 -36.44 10.02
CA GLY A 539 7.33 -37.02 9.48
C GLY A 539 6.99 -38.40 8.96
N GLY A 540 6.69 -38.49 7.67
CA GLY A 540 6.62 -39.76 6.96
C GLY A 540 8.00 -40.38 6.99
N ALA A 541 8.19 -41.36 7.87
CA ALA A 541 9.33 -42.26 7.79
C ALA A 541 9.27 -42.97 6.43
N SER A 542 10.27 -42.69 5.59
CA SER A 542 10.62 -43.49 4.42
C SER A 542 11.54 -44.64 4.82
#